data_AF-A0A7S1BJF4-F1
#
_entry.id   AF-A0A7S1BJF4-F1
#
_cell.length_a   1.000
_cell.length_b   1.000
_cell.length_c   1.000
_cell.angle_alpha   90.00
_cell.angle_beta   90.00
_cell.angle_gamma   90.00
#
_symmetry.space_group_name_H-M   'P 1'
#
loop_
_entity.id
_entity.type
_entity.pdbx_description
1 polymer ?
#
loop_
_entity_poly.entity_id
_entity_poly.type
_entity_poly.pdbx_seq_one_letter_code
_entity_poly.pdbx_strand_id
1 'polypeptide(L)'
;DAYVRDRGAVYKAAQDKPLYAGMLSSVDESLGRLRRALSAKNLSARTTIVLTSDNGGLASGKQHYAIKRRIPTSNAPYRHGKTWLYEGGIRGPLIVHAPDRE
;
A
#
# COMPACT_ATOMS: atom_id res chain seq x y z
N ASP A 1 -4.69 11.47 -19.10
CA ASP A 1 -5.61 11.03 -18.03
C ASP A 1 -4.93 10.15 -17.00
N ALA A 2 -5.22 10.34 -15.71
CA ALA A 2 -4.67 9.52 -14.62
C ALA A 2 -5.19 8.07 -14.60
N TYR A 3 -5.93 7.64 -15.62
CA TYR A 3 -6.56 6.33 -15.73
C TYR A 3 -6.20 5.67 -17.06
N VAL A 4 -5.91 4.38 -17.01
CA VAL A 4 -5.65 3.53 -18.17
C VAL A 4 -6.78 2.53 -18.30
N ARG A 5 -7.29 2.34 -19.51
CA ARG A 5 -8.33 1.35 -19.85
C ARG A 5 -7.68 0.05 -20.28
N ASP A 6 -8.14 -1.06 -19.73
CA ASP A 6 -7.59 -2.38 -20.02
C ASP A 6 -8.58 -3.49 -19.66
N ARG A 7 -8.77 -4.46 -20.56
CA ARG A 7 -9.67 -5.63 -20.40
C ARG A 7 -11.05 -5.33 -19.78
N GLY A 8 -11.73 -4.28 -20.24
CA GLY A 8 -13.06 -3.89 -19.75
C GLY A 8 -13.08 -3.24 -18.35
N ALA A 9 -11.91 -3.04 -17.77
CA ALA A 9 -11.69 -2.33 -16.52
C ALA A 9 -10.85 -1.06 -16.76
N VAL A 10 -10.68 -0.29 -15.69
CA VAL A 10 -9.83 0.89 -15.63
C VAL A 10 -8.95 0.79 -14.40
N TYR A 11 -7.69 1.20 -14.53
CA TYR A 11 -6.79 1.32 -13.39
C TYR A 11 -6.12 2.69 -13.34
N LYS A 12 -5.75 3.13 -12.14
CA LYS A 12 -5.20 4.46 -11.88
C LYS A 12 -3.68 4.43 -12.03
N ALA A 13 -3.14 5.32 -12.86
CA ALA A 13 -1.71 5.42 -13.16
C ALA A 13 -0.97 6.50 -12.36
N ALA A 14 -1.67 7.31 -11.56
CA ALA A 14 -1.07 8.33 -10.71
C ALA A 14 -1.83 8.47 -9.39
N GLN A 15 -1.13 8.83 -8.31
CA GLN A 15 -1.74 9.12 -7.01
C GLN A 15 -2.34 10.53 -7.00
N ASP A 16 -3.57 10.68 -6.49
CA ASP A 16 -4.23 12.00 -6.37
C ASP A 16 -5.28 12.05 -5.23
N LYS A 17 -5.21 11.12 -4.27
CA LYS A 17 -6.24 10.94 -3.24
C LYS A 17 -5.72 11.32 -1.85
N PRO A 18 -5.92 12.57 -1.39
CA PRO A 18 -5.42 13.02 -0.09
C PRO A 18 -6.02 12.26 1.08
N LEU A 19 -7.28 11.82 0.99
CA LEU A 19 -7.89 10.99 2.05
C LEU A 19 -7.20 9.63 2.20
N TYR A 20 -6.79 9.01 1.08
CA TYR A 20 -6.04 7.76 1.13
C TYR A 20 -4.62 7.98 1.66
N ALA A 21 -3.98 9.10 1.27
CA ALA A 21 -2.69 9.49 1.84
C ALA A 21 -2.75 9.74 3.35
N GLY A 22 -3.82 10.38 3.85
CA GLY A 22 -4.06 10.57 5.28
C GLY A 22 -4.22 9.24 6.03
N MET A 23 -4.91 8.27 5.44
CA MET A 23 -4.99 6.92 6.00
C MET A 23 -3.61 6.24 6.09
N LEU A 24 -2.77 6.37 5.06
CA LEU A 24 -1.40 5.85 5.08
C LEU A 24 -0.54 6.55 6.14
N SER A 25 -0.68 7.87 6.30
CA SER A 25 0.01 8.64 7.35
C SER A 25 -0.31 8.11 8.75
N SER A 26 -1.59 7.83 9.03
CA SER A 26 -2.00 7.26 10.31
C SER A 26 -1.40 5.86 10.60
N VAL A 27 -1.20 5.05 9.55
CA VAL A 27 -0.53 3.74 9.66
C VAL A 27 0.96 3.93 9.98
N ASP A 28 1.64 4.82 9.26
CA ASP A 28 3.05 5.14 9.50
C ASP A 28 3.29 5.68 10.92
N GLU A 29 2.47 6.63 11.38
CA GLU A 29 2.53 7.15 12.74
C GLU A 29 2.31 6.06 13.80
N SER A 30 1.40 5.12 13.54
CA SER A 30 1.12 3.99 14.43
C SER A 30 2.33 3.07 14.56
N LEU A 31 3.02 2.78 13.45
CA LEU A 31 4.27 2.03 13.47
C LEU A 31 5.36 2.79 14.24
N GLY A 32 5.46 4.10 14.06
CA GLY A 32 6.36 4.96 14.82
C GLY A 32 6.12 4.89 16.33
N ARG A 33 4.84 4.91 16.76
CA ARG A 33 4.45 4.74 18.18
C ARG A 33 4.89 3.37 18.71
N LEU A 34 4.66 2.30 17.95
CA LEU A 34 5.07 0.94 18.33
C LEU A 34 6.58 0.84 18.49
N ARG A 35 7.37 1.37 17.55
CA ARG A 35 8.84 1.38 17.64
C ARG A 35 9.35 2.13 18.86
N ARG A 36 8.77 3.30 19.17
CA ARG A 36 9.12 4.07 20.38
C ARG A 36 8.81 3.28 21.66
N ALA A 37 7.67 2.59 21.71
CA ALA A 37 7.30 1.76 22.85
C ALA A 37 8.26 0.57 23.06
N LEU A 38 8.69 -0.08 21.97
CA LEU A 38 9.71 -1.14 22.02
C LEU A 38 11.05 -0.60 22.54
N SER A 39 11.47 0.57 22.06
CA SER A 39 12.71 1.22 22.51
C SER A 39 12.66 1.58 23.99
N ALA A 40 11.57 2.19 24.47
CA ALA A 40 11.40 2.56 25.88
C ALA A 40 11.40 1.34 26.83
N LYS A 41 11.13 0.15 26.31
CA LYS A 41 11.14 -1.12 27.05
C LYS A 41 12.43 -1.93 26.83
N ASN A 42 13.43 -1.39 26.14
CA ASN A 42 14.67 -2.09 25.77
C ASN A 42 14.40 -3.42 25.02
N LEU A 43 13.38 -3.43 24.14
CA LEU A 43 12.97 -4.60 23.36
C LEU A 43 13.45 -4.57 21.91
N SER A 44 13.96 -3.43 21.43
CA SER A 44 14.29 -3.24 20.01
C SER A 44 15.29 -4.26 19.48
N ALA A 45 16.36 -4.55 20.24
CA ALA A 45 17.42 -5.50 19.83
C ALA A 45 16.98 -6.98 19.86
N ARG A 46 15.76 -7.29 20.31
CA ARG A 46 15.20 -8.65 20.35
C ARG A 46 13.87 -8.79 19.62
N THR A 47 13.48 -7.78 18.86
CA THR A 47 12.19 -7.75 18.16
C THR A 47 12.42 -7.58 16.67
N THR A 48 11.95 -8.53 15.88
CA THR A 48 11.85 -8.36 14.42
C THR A 48 10.52 -7.71 14.08
N ILE A 49 10.55 -6.66 13.25
CA ILE A 49 9.36 -5.99 12.73
C ILE A 49 9.24 -6.34 11.24
N VAL A 50 8.10 -6.91 10.87
CA VAL A 50 7.75 -7.19 9.47
C VAL A 50 6.54 -6.35 9.10
N LEU A 51 6.70 -5.46 8.11
CA LEU A 51 5.61 -4.71 7.50
C LEU A 51 5.39 -5.23 6.08
N THR A 52 4.15 -5.61 5.79
CA THR A 52 3.73 -6.07 4.46
C THR A 52 2.26 -5.73 4.19
N SER A 53 1.78 -6.09 3.00
CA SER A 53 0.37 -5.96 2.61
C SER A 53 -0.19 -7.30 2.15
N ASP A 54 -1.49 -7.50 2.32
CA ASP A 54 -2.22 -8.73 1.98
C ASP A 54 -2.53 -8.84 0.47
N ASN A 55 -2.54 -7.72 -0.24
CA ASN A 55 -2.71 -7.62 -1.69
C ASN A 55 -2.20 -6.27 -2.21
N GLY A 56 -2.10 -6.11 -3.52
CA GLY A 56 -1.90 -4.81 -4.12
C GLY A 56 -3.09 -3.87 -3.87
N GLY A 57 -2.85 -2.56 -3.85
CA GLY A 57 -3.87 -1.56 -3.53
C GLY A 57 -5.09 -1.64 -4.44
N LEU A 58 -6.24 -1.12 -3.97
CA LEU A 58 -7.44 -0.98 -4.80
C LEU A 58 -7.22 0.11 -5.87
N ALA A 59 -6.49 -0.24 -6.92
CA ALA A 59 -6.11 0.65 -8.01
C ALA A 59 -6.94 0.42 -9.28
N SER A 60 -7.91 -0.51 -9.25
CA SER A 60 -8.74 -0.90 -10.41
C SER A 60 -10.23 -0.86 -10.09
N GLY A 61 -11.06 -0.71 -11.11
CA GLY A 61 -12.52 -0.80 -11.01
C GLY A 61 -13.19 -0.90 -12.38
N LYS A 62 -14.52 -1.05 -12.42
CA LYS A 62 -15.28 -0.96 -13.68
C LYS A 62 -15.20 0.46 -14.24
N GLN A 63 -15.40 0.63 -15.54
CA GLN A 63 -15.27 1.93 -16.23
C GLN A 63 -16.07 3.06 -15.56
N HIS A 64 -17.28 2.80 -15.05
CA HIS A 64 -18.09 3.82 -14.36
C HIS A 64 -17.53 4.23 -12.97
N TYR A 65 -16.63 3.44 -12.37
CA TYR A 65 -15.94 3.83 -11.12
C TYR A 65 -14.86 4.90 -11.36
N ALA A 66 -14.22 4.93 -12.54
CA ALA A 66 -13.31 6.03 -12.89
C ALA A 66 -14.07 7.36 -13.03
N ILE A 67 -15.26 7.32 -13.64
CA ILE A 67 -16.13 8.50 -13.81
C ILE A 67 -16.54 9.07 -12.44
N LYS A 68 -16.78 8.19 -11.45
CA LYS A 68 -17.12 8.61 -10.07
C LYS A 68 -15.92 8.81 -9.15
N ARG A 69 -14.67 8.78 -9.66
CA ARG A 69 -13.45 8.98 -8.86
C ARG A 69 -13.32 8.04 -7.65
N ARG A 70 -13.87 6.82 -7.72
CA ARG A 70 -13.99 5.88 -6.59
C ARG A 70 -12.77 4.98 -6.39
N ILE A 71 -11.74 5.09 -7.24
CA ILE A 71 -10.51 4.31 -7.11
C ILE A 71 -9.56 5.08 -6.16
N PRO A 72 -9.26 4.54 -4.96
CA PRO A 72 -8.59 5.27 -3.89
C PRO A 72 -7.07 5.42 -4.04
N THR A 73 -6.42 4.58 -4.83
CA THR A 73 -4.95 4.55 -4.91
C THR A 73 -4.47 4.19 -6.32
N SER A 74 -3.16 4.24 -6.54
CA SER A 74 -2.48 3.78 -7.73
C SER A 74 -1.33 2.84 -7.35
N ASN A 75 -1.18 1.76 -8.10
CA ASN A 75 -0.05 0.84 -7.97
C ASN A 75 0.99 1.07 -9.08
N ALA A 76 0.97 2.24 -9.74
CA ALA A 76 1.95 2.57 -10.77
C ALA A 76 3.39 2.36 -10.25
N PRO A 77 4.30 1.82 -11.07
CA PRO A 77 4.15 1.53 -12.51
C PRO A 77 3.45 0.19 -12.82
N TYR A 78 2.98 -0.56 -11.81
CA TYR A 78 2.41 -1.89 -12.01
C TYR A 78 0.98 -1.86 -12.56
N ARG A 79 0.67 -2.85 -13.39
CA ARG A 79 -0.64 -3.02 -14.03
C ARG A 79 -1.68 -3.50 -13.00
N HIS A 80 -2.85 -2.84 -12.99
CA HIS A 80 -4.01 -3.19 -12.16
C HIS A 80 -3.77 -3.17 -10.63
N GLY A 81 -4.69 -3.75 -9.86
CA GLY A 81 -4.77 -3.70 -8.40
C GLY A 81 -5.45 -4.92 -7.80
N LYS A 82 -5.87 -4.81 -6.53
CA LYS A 82 -6.69 -5.81 -5.83
C LYS A 82 -7.69 -6.48 -6.78
N THR A 83 -7.81 -7.81 -6.65
CA THR A 83 -8.60 -8.74 -7.50
C THR A 83 -7.99 -9.13 -8.85
N TRP A 84 -6.77 -8.67 -9.18
CA TRP A 84 -6.07 -9.06 -10.40
C TRP A 84 -4.78 -9.83 -10.10
N LEU A 85 -4.40 -10.74 -10.99
CA LEU A 85 -3.15 -11.51 -10.89
C LEU A 85 -1.94 -10.81 -11.54
N TYR A 86 -2.11 -9.57 -12.00
CA TYR A 86 -0.98 -8.76 -12.46
C TYR A 86 -0.17 -8.23 -11.28
N GLU A 87 1.06 -7.78 -11.53
CA GLU A 87 1.95 -7.23 -10.50
C GLU A 87 1.26 -6.23 -9.58
N GLY A 88 0.39 -5.36 -10.10
CA GLY A 88 -0.29 -4.37 -9.26
C GLY A 88 -1.31 -4.98 -8.30
N GLY A 89 -1.76 -6.22 -8.49
CA GLY A 89 -2.67 -6.91 -7.59
C GLY A 89 -2.00 -7.89 -6.62
N ILE A 90 -0.82 -8.42 -6.96
CA ILE A 90 -0.13 -9.44 -6.16
C ILE A 90 1.20 -8.98 -5.54
N ARG A 91 1.84 -7.93 -6.10
CA ARG A 91 3.08 -7.38 -5.55
C ARG A 91 2.74 -6.40 -4.44
N GLY A 92 3.24 -6.68 -3.24
CA GLY A 92 3.12 -5.82 -2.06
C GLY A 92 4.47 -5.28 -1.60
N PRO A 93 4.48 -4.22 -0.77
CA PRO A 93 5.68 -3.83 -0.06
C PRO A 93 6.07 -4.91 0.96
N LEU A 94 7.37 -5.12 1.15
CA LEU A 94 7.91 -5.91 2.25
C LEU A 94 9.07 -5.14 2.86
N ILE A 95 8.95 -4.81 4.14
CA ILE A 95 10.04 -4.23 4.93
C ILE A 95 10.26 -5.14 6.13
N VAL A 96 11.48 -5.63 6.27
CA VAL A 96 11.92 -6.40 7.43
C VAL A 96 12.99 -5.61 8.15
N HIS A 97 12.70 -5.26 9.40
CA HIS A 97 13.68 -4.69 10.32
C HIS A 97 13.96 -5.74 11.39
N ALA A 98 15.10 -6.40 11.27
CA ALA A 98 15.58 -7.39 12.22
C ALA A 98 16.77 -6.80 13.01
N PRO A 99 16.99 -7.25 14.26
CA PRO A 99 18.23 -6.98 14.97
C PRO A 99 19.45 -7.52 14.23
N ASP A 100 20.62 -6.95 14.49
CA ASP A 100 21.89 -7.49 14.03
C ASP A 100 22.07 -8.92 14.55
N ARG A 101 22.61 -9.79 13.69
CA ARG A 101 23.04 -11.12 14.10
C ARG A 101 24.52 -11.03 14.45
N GLU A 102 24.85 -11.30 15.71
CA GLU A 102 26.22 -11.67 16.10
C GLU A 102 26.59 -13.05 15.55
#